data_AF-A0A7W1SQT2-F1
#
_entry.id   AF-A0A7W1SQT2-F1
#
_cell.length_a   1.000
_cell.length_b   1.000
_cell.length_c   1.000
_cell.angle_alpha   90.00
_cell.angle_beta   90.00
_cell.angle_gamma   90.00
#
_symmetry.space_group_name_H-M   'P 1'
#
loop_
_entity.id
_entity.type
_entity.pdbx_description
1 polymer ?
#
loop_
_entity_poly.entity_id
_entity_poly.type
_entity_poly.pdbx_seq_one_letter_code
_entity_poly.pdbx_strand_id
1 'polypeptide(L)'
;MIKQNLRNDIFFLFLLFTLTYPLFYYVYKFSIPSIGIQDFYAYYKLFESFDIASTESPFNTRLLGPFLVFILNKTGLYYSSTIAFSEIQYAQSVYFNAILVNYIAIIFSCFFIWKITREICNDYFGSMSVVVFLLLSFGTMFFSIGGGTDGVSVLLIALSYYFYRKGSWWIVPVFVISIFQREFLFMLFFVLGAIDLWQSKKKDNYIITIMILCIAFFAIYLGLRKTIFYTERWSYQLSGIEYLKSFSVFKFKLDFLMQVIVSQNILLFYFLLVWFKWINNIPFHQKSLVKILILSVFAFLVVVISRLDTSGGRLFYMFYPILIPILFSEFYKLKEYSPENEVNN
;
A
#
# COMPACT_ATOMS: atom_id res chain seq x y z
N MET A 1 30.86 -10.22 2.61
CA MET A 1 29.55 -10.15 1.91
C MET A 1 28.46 -9.47 2.76
N ILE A 2 28.14 -9.94 3.99
CA ILE A 2 27.08 -9.34 4.85
C ILE A 2 27.34 -7.85 5.17
N LYS A 3 28.57 -7.47 5.55
CA LYS A 3 28.93 -6.06 5.85
C LYS A 3 28.78 -5.13 4.64
N GLN A 4 29.04 -5.61 3.43
CA GLN A 4 28.98 -4.81 2.21
C GLN A 4 27.54 -4.55 1.77
N ASN A 5 26.64 -5.53 1.99
CA ASN A 5 25.21 -5.34 1.74
C ASN A 5 24.58 -4.33 2.72
N LEU A 6 24.95 -4.38 4.01
CA LEU A 6 24.42 -3.44 5.00
C LEU A 6 24.82 -1.99 4.70
N ARG A 7 26.08 -1.76 4.28
CA ARG A 7 26.55 -0.42 3.89
C ARG A 7 25.73 0.15 2.72
N ASN A 8 25.48 -0.67 1.70
CA ASN A 8 24.71 -0.25 0.53
C ASN A 8 23.24 0.02 0.87
N ASP A 9 22.65 -0.79 1.76
CA ASP A 9 21.29 -0.59 2.26
C ASP A 9 21.14 0.73 3.03
N ILE A 10 22.08 1.02 3.94
CA ILE A 10 22.09 2.27 4.72
C ILE A 10 22.30 3.47 3.79
N PHE A 11 23.25 3.39 2.87
CA PHE A 11 23.51 4.46 1.90
C PHE A 11 22.28 4.73 1.03
N PHE A 12 21.60 3.68 0.56
CA PHE A 12 20.39 3.81 -0.23
C PHE A 12 19.25 4.45 0.57
N LEU A 13 19.04 4.05 1.83
CA LEU A 13 18.07 4.70 2.72
C LEU A 13 18.39 6.18 2.92
N PHE A 14 19.66 6.52 3.19
CA PHE A 14 20.09 7.91 3.32
C PHE A 14 19.76 8.72 2.05
N LEU A 15 20.11 8.19 0.87
CA LEU A 15 19.79 8.80 -0.40
C LEU A 15 18.27 8.99 -0.58
N LEU A 16 17.48 7.97 -0.23
CA LEU A 16 16.01 8.06 -0.28
C LEU A 16 15.49 9.20 0.59
N PHE A 17 15.94 9.31 1.84
CA PHE A 17 15.55 10.41 2.72
C PHE A 17 15.92 11.77 2.09
N THR A 18 17.16 11.93 1.63
CA THR A 18 17.64 13.19 1.05
C THR A 18 16.93 13.58 -0.25
N LEU A 19 16.58 12.63 -1.11
CA LEU A 19 15.91 12.94 -2.38
C LEU A 19 14.40 13.17 -2.22
N THR A 20 13.79 12.66 -1.16
CA THR A 20 12.32 12.66 -1.01
C THR A 20 11.80 13.61 0.06
N TYR A 21 12.65 14.21 0.89
CA TYR A 21 12.20 15.19 1.88
C TYR A 21 11.44 16.39 1.25
N PRO A 22 11.70 16.86 0.00
CA PRO A 22 10.90 17.92 -0.58
C PRO A 22 9.44 17.50 -0.79
N LEU A 23 9.17 16.21 -1.05
CA LEU A 23 7.82 15.68 -1.16
C LEU A 23 7.10 15.71 0.20
N PHE A 24 7.79 15.31 1.27
CA PHE A 24 7.29 15.46 2.64
C PHE A 24 6.95 16.91 2.96
N TYR A 25 7.88 17.83 2.69
CA TYR A 25 7.69 19.26 2.92
C TYR A 25 6.50 19.82 2.12
N TYR A 26 6.37 19.42 0.86
CA TYR A 26 5.26 19.83 0.00
C TYR A 26 3.91 19.37 0.56
N VAL A 27 3.76 18.09 0.90
CA VAL A 27 2.51 17.56 1.47
C VAL A 27 2.19 18.27 2.80
N TYR A 28 3.19 18.44 3.67
CA TYR A 28 2.98 19.13 4.94
C TYR A 28 2.53 20.58 4.79
N LYS A 29 3.15 21.32 3.86
CA LYS A 29 2.91 22.76 3.70
C LYS A 29 1.64 23.08 2.94
N PHE A 30 1.27 22.27 1.95
CA PHE A 30 0.25 22.63 0.96
C PHE A 30 -0.98 21.72 0.95
N SER A 31 -0.94 20.53 1.57
CA SER A 31 -2.14 19.69 1.62
C SER A 31 -3.10 20.13 2.72
N ILE A 32 -4.40 19.91 2.48
CA ILE A 32 -5.48 20.28 3.40
C ILE A 32 -6.32 19.02 3.62
N PRO A 33 -6.51 18.55 4.87
CA PRO A 33 -7.21 17.30 5.15
C PRO A 33 -8.63 17.22 4.57
N SER A 34 -9.36 18.33 4.55
CA SER A 34 -10.72 18.40 3.98
C SER A 34 -10.79 18.04 2.49
N ILE A 35 -9.67 18.13 1.77
CA ILE A 35 -9.55 17.84 0.34
C ILE A 35 -8.79 16.51 0.16
N GLY A 36 -9.51 15.40 0.21
CA GLY A 36 -8.99 14.07 -0.14
C GLY A 36 -8.34 13.27 0.99
N ILE A 37 -8.23 13.82 2.21
CA ILE A 37 -7.64 13.14 3.38
C ILE A 37 -8.56 13.31 4.63
N GLN A 38 -9.87 13.26 4.41
CA GLN A 38 -10.87 13.52 5.47
C GLN A 38 -10.78 12.55 6.65
N ASP A 39 -10.24 11.35 6.42
CA ASP A 39 -9.92 10.37 7.44
C ASP A 39 -9.07 10.94 8.59
N PHE A 40 -8.24 11.96 8.33
CA PHE A 40 -7.44 12.62 9.36
C PHE A 40 -8.29 13.04 10.56
N TYR A 41 -9.46 13.64 10.33
CA TYR A 41 -10.35 14.09 11.40
C TYR A 41 -10.89 12.94 12.24
N ALA A 42 -11.17 11.79 11.61
CA ALA A 42 -11.60 10.59 12.32
C ALA A 42 -10.46 9.95 13.15
N TYR A 43 -9.21 10.08 12.70
CA TYR A 43 -8.04 9.61 13.45
C TYR A 43 -7.51 10.63 14.48
N TYR A 44 -7.93 11.89 14.44
CA TYR A 44 -7.29 12.96 15.22
C TYR A 44 -7.20 12.65 16.72
N LYS A 45 -8.28 12.13 17.31
CA LYS A 45 -8.30 11.76 18.73
C LYS A 45 -7.32 10.62 19.06
N LEU A 46 -7.14 9.68 18.13
CA LEU A 46 -6.11 8.65 18.28
C LEU A 46 -4.70 9.23 18.17
N PHE A 47 -4.49 10.22 17.31
CA PHE A 47 -3.19 10.87 17.15
C PHE A 47 -2.81 11.75 18.34
N GLU A 48 -3.77 12.46 18.93
CA GLU A 48 -3.52 13.43 20.01
C GLU A 48 -3.44 12.77 21.39
N SER A 49 -4.44 11.95 21.73
CA SER A 49 -4.62 11.40 23.07
C SER A 49 -4.69 9.86 23.10
N PHE A 50 -4.64 9.21 21.93
CA PHE A 50 -4.83 7.76 21.79
C PHE A 50 -6.17 7.26 22.36
N ASP A 51 -7.22 8.09 22.25
CA ASP A 51 -8.56 7.76 22.73
C ASP A 51 -9.31 6.83 21.76
N ILE A 52 -9.21 5.54 22.03
CA ILE A 52 -9.88 4.47 21.27
C ILE A 52 -11.39 4.51 21.48
N ALA A 53 -11.86 4.84 22.68
CA ALA A 53 -13.27 4.75 23.06
C ALA A 53 -14.12 5.80 22.35
N SER A 54 -13.57 6.99 22.11
CA SER A 54 -14.27 8.06 21.40
C SER A 54 -14.02 8.09 19.88
N THR A 55 -13.38 7.05 19.34
CA THR A 55 -13.11 6.88 17.93
C THR A 55 -13.97 5.75 17.35
N GLU A 56 -14.61 6.00 16.22
CA GLU A 56 -15.51 5.02 15.60
C GLU A 56 -14.74 3.95 14.80
N SER A 57 -15.35 2.78 14.59
CA SER A 57 -14.84 1.84 13.58
C SER A 57 -15.00 2.39 12.17
N PRO A 58 -14.22 1.95 11.18
CA PRO A 58 -13.05 1.08 11.30
C PRO A 58 -11.79 1.81 11.79
N PHE A 59 -11.85 3.07 12.22
CA PHE A 59 -10.65 3.83 12.63
C PHE A 59 -10.07 3.30 13.94
N ASN A 60 -10.92 2.93 14.89
CA ASN A 60 -10.54 2.35 16.18
C ASN A 60 -9.97 0.91 16.11
N THR A 61 -9.95 0.28 14.93
CA THR A 61 -9.25 -1.00 14.71
C THR A 61 -7.89 -0.82 14.03
N ARG A 62 -7.61 0.37 13.50
CA ARG A 62 -6.38 0.71 12.76
C ARG A 62 -5.42 1.50 13.64
N LEU A 63 -4.99 0.86 14.72
CA LEU A 63 -4.30 1.48 15.84
C LEU A 63 -2.78 1.64 15.65
N LEU A 64 -2.13 0.84 14.79
CA LEU A 64 -0.66 0.89 14.67
C LEU A 64 -0.17 2.25 14.15
N GLY A 65 -0.68 2.73 13.02
CA GLY A 65 -0.32 4.05 12.49
C GLY A 65 -0.57 5.17 13.51
N PRO A 66 -1.79 5.31 14.06
CA PRO A 66 -2.08 6.32 15.07
C PRO A 66 -1.26 6.22 16.34
N PHE A 67 -0.89 5.02 16.77
CA PHE A 67 -0.02 4.81 17.93
C PHE A 67 1.37 5.40 17.69
N LEU A 68 1.95 5.20 16.50
CA LEU A 68 3.24 5.81 16.14
C LEU A 68 3.15 7.33 16.11
N VAL A 69 2.05 7.89 15.57
CA VAL A 69 1.82 9.34 15.56
C VAL A 69 1.67 9.88 16.98
N PHE A 70 0.93 9.19 17.84
CA PHE A 70 0.75 9.56 19.24
C PHE A 70 2.07 9.59 19.99
N ILE A 71 2.90 8.55 19.89
CA ILE A 71 4.22 8.51 20.52
C ILE A 71 5.06 9.69 20.04
N LEU A 72 5.12 9.92 18.73
CA LEU A 72 5.89 11.01 18.16
C LEU A 72 5.36 12.38 18.64
N ASN A 73 4.04 12.53 18.74
CA ASN A 73 3.42 13.76 19.25
C ASN A 73 3.77 14.02 20.72
N LYS A 74 3.93 12.98 21.55
CA LYS A 74 4.41 13.12 22.93
C LYS A 74 5.85 13.60 23.05
N THR A 75 6.66 13.51 21.99
CA THR A 75 8.01 14.07 21.99
C THR A 75 8.02 15.60 21.85
N GLY A 76 6.92 16.20 21.40
CA GLY A 76 6.84 17.64 21.09
C GLY A 76 7.61 18.04 19.82
N LEU A 77 8.17 17.10 19.07
CA LEU A 77 8.87 17.39 17.82
C LEU A 77 7.86 17.74 16.73
N TYR A 78 7.94 18.95 16.20
CA TYR A 78 7.27 19.35 14.96
C TYR A 78 7.95 20.57 14.33
N TYR A 79 7.73 20.75 13.03
CA TYR A 79 8.21 21.92 12.31
C TYR A 79 7.17 23.04 12.33
N SER A 80 7.34 24.03 13.22
CA SER A 80 6.45 25.19 13.28
C SER A 80 6.70 26.10 12.08
N SER A 81 5.75 26.13 11.14
CA SER A 81 5.77 27.02 9.98
C SER A 81 4.36 27.33 9.51
N THR A 82 4.15 28.39 8.72
CA THR A 82 2.83 28.62 8.12
C THR A 82 2.53 27.52 7.09
N ILE A 83 1.40 26.86 7.26
CA ILE A 83 0.89 25.80 6.38
C ILE A 83 -0.51 26.15 5.88
N ALA A 84 -0.97 25.50 4.82
CA ALA A 84 -2.30 25.70 4.25
C ALA A 84 -3.44 25.22 5.18
N PHE A 85 -3.18 24.21 6.01
CA PHE A 85 -4.13 23.71 7.00
C PHE A 85 -4.11 24.56 8.29
N SER A 86 -5.18 25.32 8.55
CA SER A 86 -5.22 26.31 9.63
C SER A 86 -6.48 26.25 10.51
N GLU A 87 -7.07 25.07 10.67
CA GLU A 87 -8.28 24.91 11.49
C GLU A 87 -7.95 24.94 12.99
N ILE A 88 -8.61 25.83 13.73
CA ILE A 88 -8.32 26.13 15.15
C ILE A 88 -8.46 24.90 16.07
N GLN A 89 -9.33 23.95 15.71
CA GLN A 89 -9.63 22.77 16.52
C GLN A 89 -8.53 21.70 16.49
N TYR A 90 -7.57 21.81 15.58
CA TYR A 90 -6.59 20.76 15.32
C TYR A 90 -5.16 21.28 15.47
N ALA A 91 -4.38 20.61 16.30
CA ALA A 91 -2.99 20.97 16.52
C ALA A 91 -2.13 20.70 15.28
N GLN A 92 -1.38 21.70 14.84
CA GLN A 92 -0.42 21.59 13.74
C GLN A 92 0.63 20.50 13.98
N SER A 93 1.06 20.31 15.24
CA SER A 93 2.03 19.27 15.63
C SER A 93 1.50 17.87 15.33
N VAL A 94 0.23 17.60 15.63
CA VAL A 94 -0.44 16.33 15.35
C VAL A 94 -0.47 16.05 13.85
N TYR A 95 -0.83 17.06 13.05
CA TYR A 95 -0.85 16.95 11.60
C TYR A 95 0.54 16.71 11.00
N PHE A 96 1.56 17.46 11.44
CA PHE A 96 2.95 17.24 11.06
C PHE A 96 3.40 15.80 11.34
N ASN A 97 3.11 15.29 12.54
CA ASN A 97 3.51 13.97 12.97
C ASN A 97 2.79 12.85 12.19
N ALA A 98 1.52 13.04 11.85
CA ALA A 98 0.78 12.12 11.00
C ALA A 98 1.44 11.97 9.61
N ILE A 99 1.79 13.09 8.99
CA ILE A 99 2.47 13.10 7.69
C ILE A 99 3.88 12.50 7.83
N LEU A 100 4.62 12.82 8.90
CA LEU A 100 5.99 12.33 9.09
C LEU A 100 6.02 10.80 9.23
N VAL A 101 5.11 10.23 10.02
CA VAL A 101 5.01 8.78 10.20
C VAL A 101 4.72 8.08 8.88
N ASN A 102 3.77 8.60 8.10
CA ASN A 102 3.42 8.04 6.80
C ASN A 102 4.55 8.21 5.77
N TYR A 103 5.24 9.35 5.77
CA TYR A 103 6.42 9.57 4.94
C TYR A 103 7.53 8.57 5.24
N ILE A 104 7.87 8.37 6.52
CA ILE A 104 8.84 7.37 6.95
C ILE A 104 8.41 5.97 6.49
N ALA A 105 7.13 5.61 6.67
CA ALA A 105 6.60 4.33 6.22
C ALA A 105 6.72 4.13 4.70
N ILE A 106 6.53 5.19 3.90
CA ILE A 106 6.69 5.14 2.45
C ILE A 106 8.15 4.98 2.04
N ILE A 107 9.10 5.63 2.73
CA ILE A 107 10.54 5.43 2.48
C ILE A 107 10.93 3.97 2.72
N PHE A 108 10.47 3.38 3.84
CA PHE A 108 10.73 1.97 4.11
C PHE A 108 10.02 1.06 3.11
N SER A 109 8.83 1.43 2.63
CA SER A 109 8.14 0.71 1.55
C SER A 109 8.98 0.70 0.27
N CYS A 110 9.48 1.87 -0.17
CA CYS A 110 10.41 2.02 -1.28
C CYS A 110 11.65 1.14 -1.11
N PHE A 111 12.23 1.10 0.10
CA PHE A 111 13.39 0.28 0.42
C PHE A 111 13.13 -1.22 0.22
N PHE A 112 12.02 -1.74 0.74
CA PHE A 112 11.69 -3.16 0.56
C PHE A 112 11.35 -3.50 -0.89
N ILE A 113 10.62 -2.63 -1.59
CA ILE A 113 10.31 -2.83 -3.01
C ILE A 113 11.61 -2.80 -3.85
N TRP A 114 12.53 -1.88 -3.57
CA TRP A 114 13.86 -1.86 -4.20
C TRP A 114 14.62 -3.17 -3.98
N LYS A 115 14.61 -3.72 -2.76
CA LYS A 115 15.21 -5.03 -2.47
C LYS A 115 14.59 -6.14 -3.30
N ILE A 116 13.27 -6.19 -3.38
CA ILE A 116 12.54 -7.19 -4.19
C ILE A 116 12.93 -7.06 -5.66
N THR A 117 12.91 -5.85 -6.21
CA THR A 117 13.25 -5.64 -7.63
C THR A 117 14.71 -5.96 -7.94
N ARG A 118 15.63 -5.61 -7.03
CA ARG A 118 17.06 -5.94 -7.17
C ARG A 118 17.28 -7.45 -7.24
N GLU A 119 16.54 -8.22 -6.47
CA GLU A 119 16.59 -9.68 -6.53
C GLU A 119 16.02 -10.26 -7.82
N ILE A 120 15.02 -9.59 -8.42
CA ILE A 120 14.39 -10.03 -9.66
C ILE A 120 15.25 -9.69 -10.89
N CYS A 121 15.81 -8.47 -10.94
CA CYS A 121 16.45 -7.95 -12.14
C CYS A 121 17.99 -7.97 -12.08
N ASN A 122 18.58 -8.19 -10.90
CA ASN A 122 20.02 -8.11 -10.65
C ASN A 122 20.69 -6.78 -11.10
N ASP A 123 19.92 -5.71 -11.26
CA ASP A 123 20.38 -4.38 -11.68
C ASP A 123 20.17 -3.38 -10.53
N TYR A 124 21.27 -2.89 -9.95
CA TYR A 124 21.22 -1.91 -8.86
C TYR A 124 20.56 -0.60 -9.30
N PHE A 125 21.02 -0.02 -10.40
CA PHE A 125 20.58 1.30 -10.87
C PHE A 125 19.18 1.23 -11.47
N GLY A 126 18.90 0.20 -12.27
CA GLY A 126 17.55 -0.07 -12.77
C GLY A 126 16.55 -0.21 -11.62
N SER A 127 16.92 -0.90 -10.54
CA SER A 127 16.05 -1.03 -9.36
C SER A 127 15.84 0.28 -8.61
N MET A 128 16.73 1.28 -8.71
CA MET A 128 16.49 2.59 -8.09
C MET A 128 15.32 3.33 -8.76
N SER A 129 15.09 3.13 -10.06
CA SER A 129 13.99 3.81 -10.74
C SER A 129 12.59 3.36 -10.28
N VAL A 130 12.46 2.16 -9.70
CA VAL A 130 11.26 1.65 -9.00
C VAL A 130 10.76 2.63 -7.94
N VAL A 131 11.69 3.20 -7.20
CA VAL A 131 11.38 4.17 -6.14
C VAL A 131 10.74 5.41 -6.73
N VAL A 132 11.28 5.89 -7.85
CA VAL A 132 10.73 7.06 -8.55
C VAL A 132 9.29 6.75 -8.99
N PHE A 133 9.01 5.56 -9.53
CA PHE A 133 7.65 5.15 -9.87
C PHE A 133 6.70 5.13 -8.66
N LEU A 134 7.12 4.58 -7.51
CA LEU A 134 6.27 4.58 -6.32
C LEU A 134 6.02 6.01 -5.84
N LEU A 135 7.05 6.83 -5.70
CA LEU A 135 6.93 8.20 -5.17
C LEU A 135 6.11 9.12 -6.09
N LEU A 136 6.25 8.95 -7.40
CA LEU A 136 5.47 9.66 -8.40
C LEU A 136 4.08 9.05 -8.65
N SER A 137 3.75 7.96 -7.96
CA SER A 137 2.41 7.41 -8.05
C SER A 137 1.38 8.36 -7.43
N PHE A 138 0.24 8.49 -8.09
CA PHE A 138 -0.86 9.33 -7.60
C PHE A 138 -1.25 8.90 -6.17
N GLY A 139 -1.34 7.59 -5.92
CA GLY A 139 -1.67 7.05 -4.61
C GLY A 139 -0.66 7.41 -3.51
N THR A 140 0.62 7.61 -3.84
CA THR A 140 1.61 8.02 -2.85
C THR A 140 1.45 9.48 -2.46
N MET A 141 1.31 10.37 -3.46
CA MET A 141 1.18 11.81 -3.22
C MET A 141 -0.13 12.18 -2.50
N PHE A 142 -1.25 11.55 -2.89
CA PHE A 142 -2.57 11.97 -2.40
C PHE A 142 -3.11 11.14 -1.23
N PHE A 143 -2.71 9.86 -1.11
CA PHE A 143 -3.24 8.98 -0.05
C PHE A 143 -2.16 8.57 0.95
N SER A 144 -1.00 8.12 0.48
CA SER A 144 -0.06 7.41 1.35
C SER A 144 0.75 8.30 2.28
N ILE A 145 1.18 9.47 1.82
CA ILE A 145 1.94 10.44 2.63
C ILE A 145 1.00 11.36 3.44
N GLY A 146 -0.27 11.45 3.06
CA GLY A 146 -1.26 12.31 3.72
C GLY A 146 -1.45 12.01 5.22
N GLY A 147 -2.26 12.80 5.91
CA GLY A 147 -2.53 12.65 7.35
C GLY A 147 -3.32 11.40 7.78
N GLY A 148 -3.49 10.40 6.91
CA GLY A 148 -4.18 9.14 7.23
C GLY A 148 -3.30 8.10 7.91
N THR A 149 -3.55 6.82 7.64
CA THR A 149 -2.74 5.68 8.12
C THR A 149 -2.23 4.79 6.98
N ASP A 150 -2.39 5.29 5.76
CA ASP A 150 -2.20 4.55 4.52
C ASP A 150 -0.75 4.18 4.25
N GLY A 151 0.20 5.08 4.55
CA GLY A 151 1.62 4.81 4.37
C GLY A 151 2.09 3.61 5.18
N VAL A 152 1.61 3.49 6.42
CA VAL A 152 1.90 2.32 7.28
C VAL A 152 1.29 1.04 6.70
N SER A 153 0.09 1.10 6.12
CA SER A 153 -0.50 -0.06 5.43
C SER A 153 0.34 -0.50 4.22
N VAL A 154 0.85 0.43 3.41
CA VAL A 154 1.74 0.10 2.28
C VAL A 154 3.01 -0.58 2.77
N LEU A 155 3.61 -0.08 3.86
CA LEU A 155 4.81 -0.67 4.45
C LEU A 155 4.58 -2.12 4.86
N LEU A 156 3.48 -2.40 5.56
CA LEU A 156 3.16 -3.78 5.97
C LEU A 156 2.92 -4.70 4.78
N ILE A 157 2.31 -4.20 3.69
CA ILE A 157 2.14 -4.97 2.46
C ILE A 157 3.49 -5.22 1.78
N ALA A 158 4.36 -4.21 1.69
CA ALA A 158 5.70 -4.35 1.11
C ALA A 158 6.57 -5.35 1.90
N LEU A 159 6.56 -5.25 3.23
CA LEU A 159 7.22 -6.18 4.14
C LEU A 159 6.69 -7.60 4.00
N SER A 160 5.36 -7.75 4.01
CA SER A 160 4.71 -9.04 3.84
C SER A 160 5.07 -9.66 2.49
N TYR A 161 5.11 -8.86 1.42
CA TYR A 161 5.45 -9.34 0.09
C TYR A 161 6.92 -9.75 -0.01
N TYR A 162 7.82 -8.98 0.60
CA TYR A 162 9.23 -9.32 0.71
C TYR A 162 9.44 -10.67 1.40
N PHE A 163 8.84 -10.89 2.58
CA PHE A 163 8.98 -12.16 3.30
C PHE A 163 8.23 -13.32 2.64
N TYR A 164 7.07 -13.05 2.03
CA TYR A 164 6.33 -14.00 1.22
C TYR A 164 7.20 -14.55 0.07
N ARG A 165 7.85 -13.67 -0.70
CA ARG A 165 8.76 -14.02 -1.79
C ARG A 165 9.98 -14.81 -1.33
N LYS A 166 10.46 -14.55 -0.11
CA LYS A 166 11.60 -15.25 0.50
C LYS A 166 11.25 -16.61 1.09
N GLY A 167 9.98 -16.99 1.17
CA GLY A 167 9.58 -18.19 1.92
C GLY A 167 9.87 -18.09 3.41
N SER A 168 9.86 -16.86 3.98
CA SER A 168 10.34 -16.59 5.33
C SER A 168 9.20 -16.43 6.34
N TRP A 169 9.30 -17.14 7.47
CA TRP A 169 8.35 -17.06 8.58
C TRP A 169 8.32 -15.71 9.31
N TRP A 170 9.24 -14.79 8.99
CA TRP A 170 9.17 -13.40 9.46
C TRP A 170 7.91 -12.66 8.98
N ILE A 171 7.18 -13.20 8.00
CA ILE A 171 5.84 -12.72 7.64
C ILE A 171 4.83 -12.86 8.79
N VAL A 172 4.99 -13.83 9.70
CA VAL A 172 4.04 -14.07 10.80
C VAL A 172 4.01 -12.90 11.79
N PRO A 173 5.14 -12.40 12.32
CA PRO A 173 5.15 -11.15 13.09
C PRO A 173 4.51 -9.97 12.36
N VAL A 174 4.73 -9.83 11.04
CA VAL A 174 4.11 -8.76 10.24
C VAL A 174 2.59 -8.93 10.23
N PHE A 175 2.08 -10.14 10.09
CA PHE A 175 0.64 -10.43 10.16
C PHE A 175 0.03 -10.15 11.52
N VAL A 176 0.72 -10.50 12.62
CA VAL A 176 0.28 -10.16 14.00
C VAL A 176 0.09 -8.65 14.15
N ILE A 177 1.07 -7.87 13.70
CA ILE A 177 1.02 -6.41 13.74
C ILE A 177 -0.09 -5.87 12.83
N SER A 178 -0.30 -6.51 11.67
CA SER A 178 -1.30 -6.10 10.67
C SER A 178 -2.74 -6.21 11.14
N ILE A 179 -3.02 -7.01 12.18
CA ILE A 179 -4.34 -7.09 12.83
C ILE A 179 -4.80 -5.69 13.26
N PHE A 180 -3.87 -4.86 13.73
CA PHE A 180 -4.14 -3.50 14.22
C PHE A 180 -3.94 -2.42 13.17
N GLN A 181 -3.95 -2.77 11.87
CA GLN A 181 -3.69 -1.77 10.82
C GLN A 181 -4.70 -1.79 9.68
N ARG A 182 -4.88 -2.91 8.98
CA ARG A 182 -5.88 -2.99 7.90
C ARG A 182 -6.12 -4.44 7.50
N GLU A 183 -7.39 -4.83 7.46
CA GLU A 183 -7.83 -6.18 7.10
C GLU A 183 -7.59 -6.54 5.63
N PHE A 184 -7.50 -5.52 4.76
CA PHE A 184 -7.25 -5.68 3.34
C PHE A 184 -5.96 -6.48 3.06
N LEU A 185 -4.95 -6.37 3.93
CA LEU A 185 -3.70 -7.10 3.80
C LEU A 185 -3.93 -8.62 3.80
N PHE A 186 -4.72 -9.15 4.73
CA PHE A 186 -4.96 -10.59 4.81
C PHE A 186 -5.72 -11.11 3.58
N MET A 187 -6.71 -10.35 3.11
CA MET A 187 -7.46 -10.71 1.91
C MET A 187 -6.58 -10.68 0.66
N LEU A 188 -5.72 -9.66 0.55
CA LEU A 188 -4.75 -9.52 -0.55
C LEU A 188 -3.79 -10.71 -0.61
N PHE A 189 -3.19 -11.11 0.51
CA PHE A 189 -2.25 -12.23 0.56
C PHE A 189 -2.94 -13.59 0.40
N PHE A 190 -4.19 -13.73 0.83
CA PHE A 190 -4.99 -14.92 0.54
C PHE A 190 -5.20 -15.09 -0.97
N VAL A 191 -5.64 -14.02 -1.65
CA VAL A 191 -5.85 -14.04 -3.12
C VAL A 191 -4.53 -14.26 -3.85
N LEU A 192 -3.45 -13.58 -3.43
CA LEU A 192 -2.11 -13.77 -4.01
C LEU A 192 -1.64 -15.23 -3.89
N GLY A 193 -1.79 -15.84 -2.71
CA GLY A 193 -1.44 -17.25 -2.48
C GLY A 193 -2.26 -18.20 -3.33
N ALA A 194 -3.57 -17.95 -3.48
CA ALA A 194 -4.44 -18.74 -4.34
C ALA A 194 -4.00 -18.68 -5.81
N ILE A 195 -3.65 -17.49 -6.31
CA ILE A 195 -3.12 -17.31 -7.67
C ILE A 195 -1.80 -18.08 -7.84
N ASP A 196 -0.88 -17.97 -6.89
CA ASP A 196 0.44 -18.62 -6.98
C ASP A 196 0.34 -20.16 -6.92
N LEU A 197 -0.54 -20.71 -6.09
CA LEU A 197 -0.83 -22.16 -6.07
C LEU A 197 -1.43 -22.62 -7.41
N TRP A 198 -2.40 -21.87 -7.95
CA TRP A 198 -3.01 -22.18 -9.23
C TRP A 198 -1.98 -22.13 -10.38
N GLN A 199 -1.09 -21.14 -10.39
CA GLN A 199 -0.10 -20.95 -11.45
C GLN A 199 1.13 -21.87 -11.36
N SER A 200 1.50 -22.33 -10.18
CA SER A 200 2.70 -23.17 -9.95
C SER A 200 2.47 -24.65 -10.23
N LYS A 201 1.21 -25.13 -10.21
CA LYS A 201 0.81 -26.54 -10.37
C LYS A 201 1.43 -27.52 -9.35
N LYS A 202 2.26 -27.06 -8.42
CA LYS A 202 2.84 -27.86 -7.32
C LYS A 202 2.20 -27.44 -6.00
N LYS A 203 1.98 -28.41 -5.11
CA LYS A 203 1.61 -28.10 -3.72
C LYS A 203 2.80 -27.46 -3.03
N ASP A 204 2.70 -26.16 -2.76
CA ASP A 204 3.64 -25.44 -1.92
C ASP A 204 3.04 -25.33 -0.51
N ASN A 205 3.55 -26.16 0.41
CA ASN A 205 3.10 -26.18 1.80
C ASN A 205 3.22 -24.80 2.45
N TYR A 206 4.26 -24.03 2.09
CA TYR A 206 4.45 -22.69 2.64
C TYR A 206 3.29 -21.78 2.24
N ILE A 207 2.94 -21.72 0.95
CA ILE A 207 1.85 -20.86 0.46
C ILE A 207 0.50 -21.28 1.08
N ILE A 208 0.23 -22.59 1.18
CA ILE A 208 -0.97 -23.11 1.85
C ILE A 208 -1.01 -22.64 3.31
N THR A 209 0.10 -22.73 4.04
CA THR A 209 0.17 -22.24 5.43
C THR A 209 -0.07 -20.73 5.49
N ILE A 210 0.48 -19.92 4.57
CA ILE A 210 0.22 -18.48 4.51
C ILE A 210 -1.27 -18.20 4.31
N MET A 211 -1.96 -18.93 3.43
CA MET A 211 -3.40 -18.78 3.22
C MET A 211 -4.20 -19.11 4.49
N ILE A 212 -3.85 -20.20 5.19
CA ILE A 212 -4.49 -20.57 6.47
C ILE A 212 -4.26 -19.48 7.51
N LEU A 213 -3.04 -18.95 7.62
CA LEU A 213 -2.72 -17.84 8.51
C LEU A 213 -3.52 -16.57 8.16
N CYS A 214 -3.67 -16.24 6.87
CA CYS A 214 -4.49 -15.10 6.45
C CYS A 214 -5.94 -15.25 6.95
N ILE A 215 -6.54 -16.45 6.84
CA ILE A 215 -7.87 -16.72 7.38
C ILE A 215 -7.89 -16.55 8.90
N ALA A 216 -6.92 -17.13 9.61
CA ALA A 216 -6.84 -17.06 11.06
C ALA A 216 -6.71 -15.61 11.57
N PHE A 217 -5.77 -14.83 11.02
CA PHE A 217 -5.57 -13.44 11.41
C PHE A 217 -6.74 -12.53 11.02
N PHE A 218 -7.37 -12.77 9.86
CA PHE A 218 -8.59 -12.08 9.49
C PHE A 218 -9.75 -12.41 10.45
N ALA A 219 -9.88 -13.65 10.89
CA ALA A 219 -10.86 -14.04 11.90
C ALA A 219 -10.61 -13.37 13.26
N ILE A 220 -9.35 -13.26 13.70
CA ILE A 220 -8.98 -12.53 14.91
C ILE A 220 -9.35 -11.04 14.76
N TYR A 221 -9.01 -10.41 13.64
CA TYR A 221 -9.41 -9.03 13.34
C TYR A 221 -10.93 -8.85 13.43
N LEU A 222 -11.71 -9.73 12.80
CA LEU A 222 -13.17 -9.67 12.85
C LEU A 222 -13.72 -9.90 14.26
N GLY A 223 -13.11 -10.80 15.03
CA GLY A 223 -13.44 -11.03 16.43
C GLY A 223 -13.27 -9.76 17.25
N LEU A 224 -12.08 -9.13 17.18
CA LEU A 224 -11.78 -7.86 17.86
C LEU A 224 -12.74 -6.75 17.44
N ARG A 225 -13.05 -6.65 16.14
CA ARG A 225 -13.97 -5.64 15.60
C ARG A 225 -15.42 -5.84 16.06
N LYS A 226 -15.83 -7.08 16.32
CA LYS A 226 -17.19 -7.41 16.81
C LYS A 226 -17.34 -7.26 18.32
N THR A 227 -16.26 -7.36 19.08
CA THR A 227 -16.31 -7.38 20.55
C THR A 227 -15.70 -6.13 21.17
N ILE A 228 -14.39 -5.95 21.05
CA ILE A 228 -13.63 -4.92 21.76
C ILE A 228 -13.80 -3.55 21.10
N PHE A 229 -13.75 -3.50 19.76
CA PHE A 229 -13.76 -2.26 18.99
C PHE A 229 -15.11 -1.98 18.32
N TYR A 230 -16.20 -2.59 18.80
CA TYR A 230 -17.51 -2.48 18.17
C TYR A 230 -18.04 -1.03 18.14
N THR A 231 -18.63 -0.63 17.00
CA THR A 231 -19.44 0.58 16.91
C THR A 231 -20.67 0.37 16.04
N GLU A 232 -21.80 0.93 16.47
CA GLU A 232 -23.10 0.67 15.85
C GLU A 232 -23.20 1.24 14.43
N ARG A 233 -22.68 2.46 14.22
CA ARG A 233 -22.77 3.20 12.94
C ARG A 233 -22.26 2.42 11.73
N TRP A 234 -21.25 1.55 11.92
CA TRP A 234 -20.59 0.80 10.86
C TRP A 234 -20.81 -0.72 10.96
N SER A 235 -21.78 -1.14 11.79
CA SER A 235 -22.14 -2.55 12.01
C SER A 235 -22.57 -3.27 10.71
N TYR A 236 -23.15 -2.55 9.75
CA TYR A 236 -23.52 -3.09 8.44
C TYR A 236 -22.33 -3.68 7.68
N GLN A 237 -21.11 -3.16 7.90
CA GLN A 237 -19.88 -3.69 7.30
C GLN A 237 -19.45 -5.04 7.89
N LEU A 238 -20.17 -5.57 8.89
CA LEU A 238 -19.92 -6.90 9.47
C LEU A 238 -20.99 -7.92 9.04
N SER A 239 -22.01 -7.48 8.30
CA SER A 239 -23.14 -8.29 7.86
C SER A 239 -22.93 -8.83 6.45
N GLY A 240 -22.95 -10.17 6.32
CA GLY A 240 -22.89 -10.84 5.00
C GLY A 240 -24.02 -10.44 4.06
N ILE A 241 -25.20 -10.16 4.60
CA ILE A 241 -26.37 -9.77 3.81
C ILE A 241 -26.18 -8.35 3.24
N GLU A 242 -25.63 -7.43 4.04
CA GLU A 242 -25.36 -6.07 3.59
C GLU A 242 -24.24 -6.01 2.54
N TYR A 243 -23.31 -6.96 2.57
CA TYR A 243 -22.34 -7.12 1.48
C TYR A 243 -23.01 -7.47 0.16
N LEU A 244 -23.93 -8.43 0.13
CA LEU A 244 -24.67 -8.76 -1.10
C LEU A 244 -25.53 -7.59 -1.59
N LYS A 245 -26.21 -6.89 -0.68
CA LYS A 245 -26.98 -5.69 -1.03
C LYS A 245 -26.13 -4.57 -1.61
N SER A 246 -24.84 -4.49 -1.24
CA SER A 246 -23.96 -3.44 -1.74
C SER A 246 -23.76 -3.53 -3.26
N PHE A 247 -23.83 -4.73 -3.85
CA PHE A 247 -23.82 -4.89 -5.30
C PHE A 247 -25.10 -4.36 -5.97
N SER A 248 -26.26 -4.57 -5.35
CA SER A 248 -27.54 -4.09 -5.88
C SER A 248 -27.70 -2.57 -5.79
N VAL A 249 -27.03 -1.94 -4.81
CA VAL A 249 -27.08 -0.48 -4.59
C VAL A 249 -25.96 0.25 -5.34
N PHE A 250 -24.94 -0.46 -5.81
CA PHE A 250 -23.83 0.14 -6.54
C PHE A 250 -24.33 0.80 -7.83
N LYS A 251 -24.15 2.12 -7.92
CA LYS A 251 -24.42 2.90 -9.12
C LYS A 251 -23.10 3.34 -9.71
N PHE A 252 -22.79 2.84 -10.90
CA PHE A 252 -21.62 3.28 -11.63
C PHE A 252 -21.75 4.76 -11.99
N LYS A 253 -20.82 5.58 -11.49
CA LYS A 253 -20.74 7.01 -11.79
C LYS A 253 -19.50 7.27 -12.65
N LEU A 254 -19.61 8.19 -13.61
CA LEU A 254 -18.48 8.56 -14.46
C LEU A 254 -17.31 9.13 -13.63
N ASP A 255 -17.62 9.96 -12.63
CA ASP A 255 -16.61 10.56 -11.75
C ASP A 255 -15.79 9.50 -11.01
N PHE A 256 -16.45 8.42 -10.58
CA PHE A 256 -15.77 7.29 -9.96
C PHE A 256 -14.81 6.61 -10.94
N LEU A 257 -15.25 6.34 -12.18
CA LEU A 257 -14.39 5.76 -13.20
C LEU A 257 -13.18 6.65 -13.49
N MET A 258 -13.41 7.95 -13.69
CA MET A 258 -12.36 8.92 -14.00
C MET A 258 -11.33 8.96 -12.88
N GLN A 259 -11.78 9.01 -11.63
CA GLN A 259 -10.86 9.00 -10.49
C GLN A 259 -10.09 7.69 -10.36
N VAL A 260 -10.74 6.53 -10.54
CA VAL A 260 -10.04 5.25 -10.51
C VAL A 260 -8.96 5.23 -11.60
N ILE A 261 -9.30 5.58 -12.84
CA ILE A 261 -8.33 5.61 -13.96
C ILE A 261 -7.18 6.57 -13.66
N VAL A 262 -7.46 7.83 -13.31
CA VAL A 262 -6.44 8.85 -13.06
C VAL A 262 -5.55 8.50 -11.87
N SER A 263 -6.12 7.89 -10.82
CA SER A 263 -5.36 7.46 -9.64
C SER A 263 -4.52 6.20 -9.86
N GLN A 264 -4.71 5.51 -10.99
CA GLN A 264 -4.07 4.23 -11.31
C GLN A 264 -2.91 4.34 -12.31
N ASN A 265 -2.11 5.42 -12.24
CA ASN A 265 -1.04 5.69 -13.22
C ASN A 265 -0.03 4.53 -13.38
N ILE A 266 0.36 3.85 -12.30
CA ILE A 266 1.30 2.72 -12.37
C ILE A 266 0.68 1.48 -13.03
N LEU A 267 -0.59 1.21 -12.74
CA LEU A 267 -1.32 0.09 -13.33
C LEU A 267 -1.59 0.33 -14.83
N LEU A 268 -1.97 1.56 -15.20
CA LEU A 268 -2.10 1.95 -16.60
C LEU A 268 -0.77 1.80 -17.34
N PHE A 269 0.33 2.25 -16.75
CA PHE A 269 1.65 2.11 -17.34
C PHE A 269 2.05 0.63 -17.54
N TYR A 270 1.73 -0.24 -16.59
CA TYR A 270 1.90 -1.69 -16.76
C TYR A 270 1.13 -2.24 -17.95
N PHE A 271 -0.16 -1.90 -18.08
CA PHE A 271 -0.97 -2.37 -19.20
C PHE A 271 -0.48 -1.80 -20.54
N LEU A 272 -0.07 -0.54 -20.59
CA LEU A 272 0.53 0.07 -21.79
C LEU A 272 1.82 -0.65 -22.19
N LEU A 273 2.68 -1.02 -21.24
CA LEU A 273 3.90 -1.77 -21.53
C LEU A 273 3.58 -3.16 -22.09
N VAL A 274 2.65 -3.89 -21.48
CA VAL A 274 2.24 -5.22 -21.96
C VAL A 274 1.60 -5.12 -23.35
N TRP A 275 0.74 -4.12 -23.56
CA TRP A 275 0.12 -3.84 -24.86
C TRP A 275 1.16 -3.51 -25.94
N PHE A 276 2.13 -2.65 -25.61
CA PHE A 276 3.25 -2.34 -26.50
C PHE A 276 4.04 -3.59 -26.88
N LYS A 277 4.39 -4.43 -25.90
CA LYS A 277 5.10 -5.69 -26.16
C LYS A 277 4.27 -6.63 -27.03
N TRP A 278 2.97 -6.71 -26.78
CA TRP A 278 2.06 -7.53 -27.58
C TRP A 278 1.98 -7.09 -29.05
N ILE A 279 1.82 -5.79 -29.33
CA ILE A 279 1.79 -5.25 -30.70
C ILE A 279 3.11 -5.49 -31.44
N ASN A 280 4.24 -5.41 -30.73
CA ASN A 280 5.57 -5.59 -31.32
C ASN A 280 6.06 -7.05 -31.28
N ASN A 281 5.21 -8.02 -30.94
CA ASN A 281 5.57 -9.44 -30.81
C ASN A 281 6.73 -9.71 -29.82
N ILE A 282 6.93 -8.84 -28.83
CA ILE A 282 7.93 -9.00 -27.77
C ILE A 282 7.32 -9.86 -26.65
N PRO A 283 8.01 -10.91 -26.16
CA PRO A 283 7.46 -11.78 -25.13
C PRO A 283 7.28 -11.06 -23.79
N PHE A 284 6.12 -11.25 -23.16
CA PHE A 284 5.78 -10.74 -21.82
C PHE A 284 5.34 -11.87 -20.88
N HIS A 285 5.37 -11.65 -19.57
CA HIS A 285 4.99 -12.68 -18.60
C HIS A 285 3.47 -12.79 -18.46
N GLN A 286 2.86 -13.70 -19.23
CA GLN A 286 1.41 -13.96 -19.16
C GLN A 286 0.91 -14.28 -17.75
N LYS A 287 1.68 -15.06 -16.96
CA LYS A 287 1.34 -15.36 -15.56
C LYS A 287 1.26 -14.09 -14.70
N SER A 288 2.17 -13.15 -14.92
CA SER A 288 2.16 -11.86 -14.22
C SER A 288 0.96 -11.02 -14.63
N LEU A 289 0.63 -10.97 -15.92
CA LEU A 289 -0.55 -10.26 -16.42
C LEU A 289 -1.83 -10.79 -15.76
N VAL A 290 -2.03 -12.11 -15.77
CA VAL A 290 -3.19 -12.76 -15.14
C VAL A 290 -3.25 -12.44 -13.65
N LYS A 291 -2.11 -12.47 -12.95
CA LYS A 291 -2.03 -12.11 -11.53
C LYS A 291 -2.48 -10.66 -11.29
N ILE A 292 -1.97 -9.71 -12.07
CA ILE A 292 -2.34 -8.28 -11.94
C ILE A 292 -3.82 -8.05 -12.26
N LEU A 293 -4.36 -8.73 -13.29
CA LEU A 293 -5.78 -8.65 -13.62
C LEU A 293 -6.67 -9.15 -12.48
N ILE A 294 -6.36 -10.33 -11.91
CA ILE A 294 -7.14 -10.88 -10.79
C ILE A 294 -7.06 -9.97 -9.57
N LEU A 295 -5.86 -9.46 -9.23
CA LEU A 295 -5.71 -8.53 -8.11
C LEU A 295 -6.47 -7.21 -8.32
N SER A 296 -6.51 -6.71 -9.55
CA SER A 296 -7.25 -5.48 -9.91
C SER A 296 -8.76 -5.70 -9.81
N VAL A 297 -9.27 -6.83 -10.31
CA VAL A 297 -10.68 -7.22 -10.15
C VAL A 297 -11.02 -7.40 -8.67
N PHE A 298 -10.16 -8.05 -7.90
CA PHE A 298 -10.34 -8.21 -6.46
C PHE A 298 -10.40 -6.85 -5.74
N ALA A 299 -9.47 -5.93 -6.02
CA ALA A 299 -9.49 -4.59 -5.45
C ALA A 299 -10.79 -3.84 -5.81
N PHE A 300 -11.24 -3.93 -7.06
CA PHE A 300 -12.52 -3.36 -7.50
C PHE A 300 -13.71 -3.93 -6.72
N LEU A 301 -13.77 -5.25 -6.52
CA LEU A 301 -14.83 -5.88 -5.73
C LEU A 301 -14.84 -5.37 -4.29
N VAL A 302 -13.67 -5.21 -3.66
CA VAL A 302 -13.59 -4.66 -2.30
C VAL A 302 -14.05 -3.21 -2.25
N VAL A 303 -13.75 -2.39 -3.27
CA VAL A 303 -14.25 -1.01 -3.39
C VAL A 303 -15.78 -0.98 -3.41
N VAL A 304 -16.40 -1.81 -4.27
CA VAL A 304 -17.87 -1.92 -4.38
C VAL A 304 -18.49 -2.36 -3.06
N ILE A 305 -17.96 -3.41 -2.45
CA ILE A 305 -18.46 -3.96 -1.18
C ILE A 305 -18.34 -2.94 -0.04
N SER A 306 -17.23 -2.18 -0.01
CA SER A 306 -16.97 -1.18 1.02
C SER A 306 -17.77 0.11 0.81
N ARG A 307 -18.56 0.21 -0.27
CA ARG A 307 -19.29 1.41 -0.68
C ARG A 307 -18.39 2.64 -0.72
N LEU A 308 -17.14 2.43 -1.14
CA LEU A 308 -16.21 3.52 -1.35
C LEU A 308 -16.61 4.18 -2.66
N ASP A 309 -17.17 5.39 -2.56
CA ASP A 309 -17.45 6.26 -3.70
C ASP A 309 -16.11 6.66 -4.36
N THR A 310 -15.85 7.96 -4.47
CA THR A 310 -14.64 8.53 -5.08
C THR A 310 -13.34 7.98 -4.47
N SER A 311 -13.32 7.57 -3.21
CA SER A 311 -12.12 7.02 -2.56
C SER A 311 -11.69 5.61 -3.02
N GLY A 312 -12.34 5.00 -4.01
CA GLY A 312 -12.03 3.64 -4.48
C GLY A 312 -10.59 3.44 -4.97
N GLY A 313 -9.98 4.45 -5.60
CA GLY A 313 -8.58 4.41 -6.06
C GLY A 313 -7.56 4.11 -4.95
N ARG A 314 -7.94 4.37 -3.69
CA ARG A 314 -7.14 4.09 -2.49
C ARG A 314 -6.88 2.59 -2.28
N LEU A 315 -7.78 1.69 -2.70
CA LEU A 315 -7.52 0.25 -2.52
C LEU A 315 -6.60 -0.34 -3.58
N PHE A 316 -6.61 0.22 -4.79
CA PHE A 316 -5.76 -0.26 -5.86
C PHE A 316 -4.28 0.07 -5.62
N TYR A 317 -3.94 1.24 -5.07
CA TYR A 317 -2.54 1.54 -4.79
C TYR A 317 -1.96 0.66 -3.67
N MET A 318 -2.79 0.07 -2.80
CA MET A 318 -2.31 -0.80 -1.72
C MET A 318 -1.60 -2.06 -2.23
N PHE A 319 -1.88 -2.54 -3.45
CA PHE A 319 -1.13 -3.65 -4.04
C PHE A 319 0.06 -3.20 -4.89
N TYR A 320 0.39 -1.91 -4.96
CA TYR A 320 1.56 -1.42 -5.70
C TYR A 320 2.90 -2.03 -5.26
N PRO A 321 3.12 -2.35 -3.97
CA PRO A 321 4.33 -3.08 -3.59
C PRO A 321 4.50 -4.44 -4.30
N ILE A 322 3.41 -5.02 -4.82
CA ILE A 322 3.41 -6.25 -5.63
C ILE A 322 3.53 -5.91 -7.12
N LEU A 323 2.78 -4.90 -7.59
CA LEU A 323 2.74 -4.50 -9.00
C LEU A 323 4.09 -3.96 -9.51
N ILE A 324 4.76 -3.09 -8.74
CA ILE A 324 5.96 -2.40 -9.24
C ILE A 324 7.12 -3.37 -9.51
N PRO A 325 7.45 -4.35 -8.65
CA PRO A 325 8.46 -5.34 -9.00
C PRO A 325 8.13 -6.15 -10.26
N ILE A 326 6.86 -6.46 -10.47
CA ILE A 326 6.37 -7.14 -11.69
C ILE A 326 6.52 -6.25 -12.92
N LEU A 327 6.10 -4.98 -12.84
CA LEU A 327 6.30 -4.00 -13.90
C LEU A 327 7.78 -3.90 -14.31
N PHE A 328 8.68 -3.85 -13.33
CA PHE A 328 10.11 -3.75 -13.60
C PHE A 328 10.69 -5.00 -14.26
N SER A 329 10.21 -6.18 -13.88
CA SER A 329 10.59 -7.41 -14.56
C SER A 329 10.18 -7.43 -16.04
N GLU A 330 9.08 -6.76 -16.41
CA GLU A 330 8.68 -6.61 -17.81
C GLU A 330 9.58 -5.64 -18.57
N PHE A 331 9.96 -4.54 -17.92
CA PHE A 331 10.90 -3.55 -18.47
C PHE A 331 12.28 -4.13 -18.71
N TYR A 332 12.81 -4.88 -17.75
CA TYR A 332 14.14 -5.47 -17.87
C TYR A 332 14.23 -6.39 -19.09
N LYS A 333 13.20 -7.20 -19.33
CA LYS A 333 13.10 -8.02 -20.55
C LYS A 333 13.03 -7.20 -21.83
N LEU A 334 12.40 -6.03 -21.81
CA LEU A 334 12.39 -5.15 -22.99
C LEU A 334 13.81 -4.70 -23.36
N LYS A 335 14.65 -4.40 -22.37
CA LYS A 335 16.06 -4.01 -22.57
C LYS A 335 16.88 -5.11 -23.24
N GLU A 336 16.61 -6.37 -22.93
CA GLU A 336 17.28 -7.52 -23.56
C GLU A 336 17.00 -7.63 -25.07
N TYR A 337 15.86 -7.13 -25.55
CA TYR A 337 15.44 -7.15 -26.95
C TYR A 337 15.75 -5.85 -27.72
N SER A 338 16.54 -4.94 -27.14
CA SER A 338 16.95 -3.72 -27.84
C SER A 338 17.96 -4.06 -28.96
N PRO A 339 17.80 -3.53 -30.19
CA PRO A 339 18.65 -3.86 -31.34
C PRO A 339 20.15 -3.57 -31.13
N GLU A 340 20.51 -2.72 -30.18
CA GLU A 340 21.91 -2.48 -29.79
C GLU A 340 22.61 -3.74 -29.20
N ASN A 341 21.85 -4.70 -28.67
CA ASN A 341 22.39 -5.96 -28.15
C ASN A 341 22.50 -7.07 -29.23
N GLU A 342 21.90 -6.89 -30.41
CA GLU A 342 22.06 -7.80 -31.56
C GLU A 342 23.35 -7.51 -32.35
N VAL A 343 23.94 -6.32 -32.21
CA VAL A 343 25.19 -5.94 -32.92
C VAL A 343 26.45 -6.47 -32.19
N ASN A 344 26.32 -6.93 -30.94
CA ASN A 344 27.44 -7.38 -30.11
C ASN A 344 27.45 -8.91 -29.82
N ASN A 345 26.57 -9.68 -30.46
CA ASN A 345 26.58 -11.15 -30.47
C ASN A 345 26.71 -11.64 -31.91
#